data_AF-A0A8B8QLG6-F1
#
_entry.id   AF-A0A8B8QLG6-F1
#
_cell.length_a   1.000
_cell.length_b   1.000
_cell.length_c   1.000
_cell.angle_alpha   90.00
_cell.angle_beta   90.00
_cell.angle_gamma   90.00
#
_symmetry.space_group_name_H-M   'P 1'
#
loop_
_entity.id
_entity.type
_entity.pdbx_description
1 polymer ?
#
loop_
_entity_poly.entity_id
_entity_poly.type
_entity_poly.pdbx_seq_one_letter_code
_entity_poly.pdbx_strand_id
1 'polypeptide(L)'
;MDINLFKLCSGLKFLGYLMILLVLAIVAVSYYAVVVLTWGPRLLRGGLSSFLAFFVLLLFHLLLLLLSWSYFMVVLRDPGSVPENWRPVRDEENFEADGSCLPHEASGSGSTWPSSNGSEGRPPLGFCVRCQMGKPPRCHHCSICQRCVLKMDHHCVWVVNCVGACNYKFFLLFLLYTFLETTMDTLLLLPSFINFFSEAKNHSSSPGELAVIFVAFVLNLAFALSLLCFLVMHGSLVFSNTTSIEVYEKKKGVRWKYDLGRRKNFEQVFGTKKALWFFPLLSEEDLGKIPALQGLEFPTRSDVEA
;
A
#
# COMPACT_ATOMS: atom_id res chain seq x y z
N MET A 1 -3.98 -36.30 -6.40
CA MET A 1 -4.99 -35.25 -6.66
C MET A 1 -4.23 -34.01 -7.07
N ASP A 2 -4.02 -33.81 -8.36
CA ASP A 2 -3.32 -32.64 -8.86
C ASP A 2 -4.23 -31.42 -8.71
N ILE A 3 -3.88 -30.56 -7.76
CA ILE A 3 -4.57 -29.29 -7.55
C ILE A 3 -4.33 -28.46 -8.80
N ASN A 4 -5.37 -28.29 -9.60
CA ASN A 4 -5.30 -27.52 -10.82
C ASN A 4 -5.06 -26.05 -10.47
N LEU A 5 -3.81 -25.59 -10.61
CA LEU A 5 -3.36 -24.26 -10.18
C LEU A 5 -4.26 -23.13 -10.73
N PHE A 6 -4.79 -23.31 -11.94
CA PHE A 6 -5.71 -22.37 -12.59
C PHE A 6 -7.08 -22.29 -11.89
N LYS A 7 -7.62 -23.41 -11.37
CA LYS A 7 -8.85 -23.40 -10.56
C LYS A 7 -8.62 -22.79 -9.18
N LEU A 8 -7.45 -23.01 -8.59
CA LEU A 8 -7.02 -22.36 -7.34
C LEU A 8 -6.90 -20.83 -7.52
N CYS A 9 -6.38 -20.37 -8.65
CA CYS A 9 -6.29 -18.95 -9.01
C CYS A 9 -7.66 -18.28 -9.22
N SER A 10 -8.66 -18.99 -9.76
CA SER A 10 -10.03 -18.47 -9.84
C SER A 10 -10.69 -18.35 -8.46
N GLY A 11 -10.42 -19.31 -7.56
CA GLY A 11 -10.83 -19.24 -6.15
C GLY A 11 -10.18 -18.08 -5.38
N LEU A 12 -8.92 -17.74 -5.69
CA LEU A 12 -8.24 -16.57 -5.11
C LEU A 12 -8.84 -15.25 -5.58
N LYS A 13 -9.29 -15.14 -6.84
CA LYS A 13 -10.01 -13.95 -7.32
C LYS A 13 -11.37 -13.78 -6.63
N PHE A 14 -12.10 -14.88 -6.44
CA PHE A 14 -13.35 -14.88 -5.67
C PHE A 14 -13.13 -14.49 -4.20
N LEU A 15 -12.09 -15.03 -3.56
CA LEU A 15 -11.68 -14.64 -2.21
C LEU A 15 -11.29 -13.15 -2.14
N GLY A 16 -10.72 -12.62 -3.21
CA GLY A 16 -10.46 -11.19 -3.38
C GLY A 16 -11.73 -10.34 -3.26
N TYR A 17 -12.75 -10.63 -4.07
CA TYR A 17 -14.03 -9.89 -3.99
C TYR A 17 -14.67 -9.97 -2.60
N LEU A 18 -14.54 -11.12 -1.91
CA LEU A 18 -15.00 -11.26 -0.53
C LEU A 18 -14.28 -10.30 0.43
N MET A 19 -12.98 -10.04 0.25
CA MET A 19 -12.25 -9.08 1.10
C MET A 19 -12.74 -7.65 0.89
N ILE A 20 -13.06 -7.25 -0.34
CA ILE A 20 -13.63 -5.92 -0.62
C ILE A 20 -15.00 -5.80 0.06
N LEU A 21 -15.86 -6.81 -0.06
CA LEU A 21 -17.16 -6.84 0.60
C LEU A 21 -17.03 -6.77 2.13
N LEU A 22 -16.05 -7.47 2.70
CA LEU A 22 -15.77 -7.43 4.14
C LEU A 22 -15.36 -6.02 4.59
N VAL A 23 -14.48 -5.35 3.85
CA VAL A 23 -14.08 -3.95 4.14
C VAL A 23 -15.30 -3.03 4.11
N LEU A 24 -16.13 -3.12 3.06
CA LEU A 24 -17.35 -2.32 2.95
C LEU A 24 -18.35 -2.62 4.08
N ALA A 25 -18.46 -3.87 4.52
CA ALA A 25 -19.31 -4.26 5.64
C ALA A 25 -18.81 -3.67 6.96
N ILE A 26 -17.50 -3.69 7.22
CA ILE A 26 -16.91 -3.07 8.41
C ILE A 26 -17.20 -1.56 8.43
N VAL A 27 -16.97 -0.87 7.30
CA VAL A 27 -17.27 0.56 7.16
C VAL A 27 -18.75 0.84 7.40
N ALA A 28 -19.65 0.00 6.86
CA ALA A 28 -21.09 0.15 7.06
C ALA A 28 -21.53 -0.03 8.52
N VAL A 29 -20.93 -0.99 9.24
CA VAL A 29 -21.19 -1.19 10.68
C VAL A 29 -20.71 0.01 11.49
N SER A 30 -19.50 0.53 11.22
CA SER A 30 -19.00 1.75 11.85
C SER A 30 -19.90 2.96 11.57
N TYR A 31 -20.30 3.15 10.31
CA TYR A 31 -21.22 4.22 9.91
C TYR A 31 -22.55 4.13 10.67
N TYR A 32 -23.14 2.95 10.74
CA TYR A 32 -24.40 2.76 11.43
C TYR A 32 -24.27 3.07 12.94
N ALA A 33 -23.20 2.59 13.59
CA ALA A 33 -22.96 2.86 15.00
C ALA A 33 -22.74 4.36 15.29
N VAL A 34 -21.91 5.03 14.50
CA VAL A 34 -21.56 6.45 14.72
C VAL A 34 -22.68 7.37 14.27
N VAL A 35 -23.12 7.26 13.02
CA VAL A 35 -24.07 8.20 12.43
C VAL A 35 -25.49 7.88 12.84
N VAL A 36 -25.95 6.64 12.72
CA VAL A 36 -27.38 6.32 12.91
C VAL A 36 -27.73 6.19 14.39
N LEU A 37 -26.93 5.44 15.17
CA LEU A 37 -27.28 5.15 16.56
C LEU A 37 -26.87 6.25 17.54
N THR A 38 -25.74 6.93 17.34
CA THR A 38 -25.15 7.77 18.39
C THR A 38 -25.18 9.27 18.12
N TRP A 39 -24.69 9.73 16.96
CA TRP A 39 -24.53 11.17 16.67
C TRP A 39 -25.64 11.78 15.81
N GLY A 40 -26.25 11.03 14.90
CA GLY A 40 -27.38 11.50 14.07
C GLY A 40 -28.58 11.95 14.89
N PRO A 41 -29.06 11.18 15.90
CA PRO A 41 -30.16 11.61 16.75
C PRO A 41 -29.87 12.90 17.53
N ARG A 42 -28.59 13.25 17.75
CA ARG A 42 -28.22 14.51 18.44
C ARG A 42 -28.44 15.74 17.57
N LEU A 43 -28.43 15.62 16.24
CA LEU A 43 -28.81 16.71 15.33
C LEU A 43 -30.26 17.14 15.53
N LEU A 44 -31.15 16.20 15.83
CA LEU A 44 -32.58 16.46 15.94
C LEU A 44 -33.00 17.10 17.27
N ARG A 45 -32.10 17.14 18.27
CA ARG A 45 -32.40 17.65 19.62
C ARG A 45 -32.32 19.18 19.74
N GLY A 46 -31.80 19.88 18.72
CA GLY A 46 -31.61 21.33 18.73
C GLY A 46 -30.50 21.81 19.70
N GLY A 47 -30.31 23.12 19.77
CA GLY A 47 -29.35 23.77 20.67
C GLY A 47 -27.87 23.49 20.36
N LEU A 48 -27.01 23.65 21.37
CA LEU A 48 -25.56 23.47 21.25
C LEU A 48 -25.17 22.04 20.85
N SER A 49 -25.92 21.04 21.30
CA SER A 49 -25.68 19.64 20.96
C SER A 49 -25.88 19.37 19.47
N SER A 50 -26.90 19.96 18.85
CA SER A 50 -27.11 19.87 17.40
C SER A 50 -26.00 20.57 16.63
N PHE A 51 -25.54 21.75 17.08
CA PHE A 51 -24.43 22.46 16.44
C PHE A 51 -23.14 21.65 16.49
N LEU A 52 -22.78 21.10 17.64
CA LEU A 52 -21.60 20.24 17.77
C LEU A 52 -21.71 18.96 16.92
N ALA A 53 -22.88 18.31 16.94
CA ALA A 53 -23.12 17.11 16.16
C ALA A 53 -22.97 17.37 14.65
N PHE A 54 -23.37 18.56 14.17
CA PHE A 54 -23.18 18.95 12.77
C PHE A 54 -21.71 18.96 12.37
N PHE A 55 -20.82 19.61 13.12
CA PHE A 55 -19.40 19.65 12.76
C PHE A 55 -18.71 18.30 12.90
N VAL A 56 -19.07 17.51 13.91
CA VAL A 56 -18.54 16.15 14.09
C VAL A 56 -18.95 15.27 12.91
N LEU A 57 -20.22 15.29 12.52
CA LEU A 57 -20.69 14.51 11.37
C LEU A 57 -20.15 15.05 10.05
N LEU A 58 -19.94 16.36 9.91
CA LEU A 58 -19.27 16.92 8.74
C LEU A 58 -17.84 16.39 8.61
N LEU A 59 -17.07 16.42 9.71
CA LEU A 59 -15.70 15.88 9.73
C LEU A 59 -15.68 14.38 9.43
N PHE A 60 -16.59 13.61 10.03
CA PHE A 60 -16.78 12.18 9.75
C PHE A 60 -16.96 11.92 8.26
N HIS A 61 -17.92 12.60 7.61
CA HIS A 61 -18.19 12.36 6.19
C HIS A 61 -17.03 12.82 5.29
N LEU A 62 -16.28 13.86 5.68
CA LEU A 62 -15.08 14.28 4.94
C LEU A 62 -13.96 13.24 5.04
N LEU A 63 -13.72 12.67 6.23
CA LEU A 63 -12.75 11.60 6.42
C LEU A 63 -13.17 10.32 5.69
N LEU A 64 -14.43 9.92 5.80
CA LEU A 64 -14.99 8.77 5.08
C LEU A 64 -14.88 8.92 3.56
N LEU A 65 -15.09 10.14 3.03
CA LEU A 65 -14.90 10.43 1.61
C LEU A 65 -13.44 10.23 1.19
N LEU A 66 -12.49 10.79 1.95
CA LEU A 66 -11.05 10.67 1.66
C LEU A 66 -10.55 9.23 1.81
N LEU A 67 -11.05 8.50 2.81
CA LEU A 67 -10.81 7.08 3.02
C LEU A 67 -11.29 6.27 1.82
N SER A 68 -12.56 6.45 1.43
CA SER A 68 -13.17 5.71 0.33
C SER A 68 -12.46 6.00 -0.98
N TRP A 69 -12.18 7.28 -1.26
CA TRP A 69 -11.44 7.68 -2.45
C TRP A 69 -10.04 7.05 -2.48
N SER A 70 -9.30 7.10 -1.37
CA SER A 70 -7.96 6.49 -1.29
C SER A 70 -8.01 4.97 -1.45
N TYR A 71 -9.00 4.30 -0.84
CA TYR A 71 -9.21 2.85 -0.94
C TYR A 71 -9.46 2.42 -2.37
N PHE A 72 -10.41 3.05 -3.06
CA PHE A 72 -10.70 2.71 -4.46
C PHE A 72 -9.51 3.03 -5.38
N MET A 73 -8.76 4.10 -5.11
CA MET A 73 -7.55 4.40 -5.86
C MET A 73 -6.48 3.32 -5.72
N VAL A 74 -6.25 2.75 -4.52
CA VAL A 74 -5.27 1.65 -4.37
C VAL A 74 -5.78 0.32 -4.94
N VAL A 75 -7.08 0.03 -4.79
CA VAL A 75 -7.70 -1.20 -5.31
C VAL A 75 -7.69 -1.23 -6.85
N LEU A 76 -8.08 -0.13 -7.49
CA LEU A 76 -8.33 -0.08 -8.93
C LEU A 76 -7.08 0.30 -9.76
N ARG A 77 -6.09 0.97 -9.16
CA ARG A 77 -4.89 1.40 -9.89
C ARG A 77 -3.93 0.24 -10.08
N ASP A 78 -3.41 0.09 -11.30
CA ASP A 78 -2.29 -0.82 -11.55
C ASP A 78 -1.06 -0.40 -10.71
N PRO A 79 -0.46 -1.29 -9.90
CA PRO A 79 0.73 -0.97 -9.11
C PRO A 79 2.00 -0.69 -9.91
N GLY A 80 1.99 -0.95 -11.22
CA GLY A 80 3.11 -0.79 -12.14
C GLY A 80 3.54 -2.15 -12.72
N SER A 81 3.48 -2.27 -14.04
CA SER A 81 3.97 -3.43 -14.81
C SER A 81 5.25 -3.09 -15.55
N VAL A 82 6.12 -4.09 -15.72
CA VAL A 82 7.31 -3.95 -16.58
C VAL A 82 6.87 -3.88 -18.05
N PRO A 83 7.32 -2.89 -18.85
CA PRO A 83 7.07 -2.83 -20.29
C PRO A 83 7.61 -4.06 -21.04
N GLU A 84 6.92 -4.52 -22.08
CA GLU A 84 7.26 -5.74 -22.83
C GLU A 84 8.67 -5.71 -23.44
N ASN A 85 9.11 -4.53 -23.87
CA ASN A 85 10.42 -4.32 -24.50
C ASN A 85 11.49 -3.81 -23.52
N TRP A 86 11.25 -3.89 -22.21
CA TRP A 86 12.24 -3.44 -21.23
C TRP A 86 13.53 -4.26 -21.34
N ARG A 87 14.64 -3.56 -21.54
CA ARG A 87 15.98 -4.14 -21.53
C ARG A 87 16.79 -3.43 -20.45
N PRO A 88 17.60 -4.15 -19.67
CA PRO A 88 18.53 -3.50 -18.76
C PRO A 88 19.46 -2.62 -19.60
N VAL A 89 19.54 -1.33 -19.25
CA VAL A 89 20.60 -0.47 -19.75
C VAL A 89 21.90 -1.11 -19.26
N ARG A 90 22.75 -1.56 -20.19
CA ARG A 90 24.08 -2.01 -19.85
C ARG A 90 24.88 -0.75 -19.56
N ASP A 91 25.06 -0.44 -18.28
CA ASP A 91 26.10 0.51 -17.89
C ASP A 91 27.44 -0.14 -18.25
N GLU A 92 28.10 0.36 -19.31
CA GLU A 92 29.46 -0.08 -19.67
C GLU A 92 30.51 0.32 -18.60
N GLU A 93 30.13 1.05 -17.55
CA GLU A 93 31.08 1.70 -16.62
C GLU A 93 31.23 1.04 -15.24
N ASN A 94 30.60 -0.10 -14.96
CA ASN A 94 30.73 -0.77 -13.64
C ASN A 94 31.48 -2.11 -13.66
N PHE A 95 32.25 -2.42 -14.72
CA PHE A 95 33.10 -3.61 -14.76
C PHE A 95 34.45 -3.47 -14.03
N GLU A 96 34.76 -2.34 -13.41
CA GLU A 96 36.06 -2.14 -12.73
C GLU A 96 36.07 -2.45 -11.21
N ALA A 97 35.04 -3.10 -10.67
CA ALA A 97 35.01 -3.45 -9.23
C ALA A 97 34.76 -4.94 -8.91
N ASP A 98 34.91 -5.85 -9.87
CA ASP A 98 35.13 -7.27 -9.55
C ASP A 98 36.16 -7.86 -10.52
N GLY A 99 37.42 -7.76 -10.11
CA GLY A 99 38.54 -8.30 -10.86
C GLY A 99 38.51 -9.82 -10.86
N SER A 100 37.98 -10.42 -11.93
CA SER A 100 38.62 -11.55 -12.63
C SER A 100 37.72 -12.04 -13.76
N CYS A 101 38.19 -11.83 -15.00
CA CYS A 101 38.22 -12.77 -16.13
C CYS A 101 38.33 -11.95 -17.42
N LEU A 102 39.57 -11.82 -17.90
CA LEU A 102 39.93 -11.24 -19.20
C LEU A 102 39.63 -12.22 -20.36
N PRO A 103 39.71 -11.76 -21.62
CA PRO A 103 38.63 -11.90 -22.60
C PRO A 103 38.89 -12.99 -23.64
N HIS A 104 37.83 -13.37 -24.36
CA HIS A 104 38.01 -13.88 -25.71
C HIS A 104 37.01 -13.22 -26.66
N GLU A 105 37.55 -12.43 -27.59
CA GLU A 105 36.86 -12.01 -28.79
C GLU A 105 36.55 -13.25 -29.65
N ALA A 106 35.32 -13.32 -30.16
CA ALA A 106 35.02 -13.84 -31.49
C ALA A 106 33.62 -13.35 -31.91
N SER A 107 33.64 -12.58 -32.98
CA SER A 107 32.56 -12.18 -33.88
C SER A 107 31.49 -13.26 -34.16
N GLY A 108 30.23 -12.84 -34.31
CA GLY A 108 29.20 -13.67 -34.94
C GLY A 108 27.77 -13.38 -34.50
N SER A 109 27.04 -12.65 -35.34
CA SER A 109 25.58 -12.54 -35.32
C SER A 109 24.90 -13.92 -35.32
N GLY A 110 23.96 -14.16 -34.39
CA GLY A 110 23.06 -15.32 -34.48
C GLY A 110 22.51 -15.81 -33.14
N SER A 111 21.34 -15.32 -32.78
CA SER A 111 20.45 -15.75 -31.70
C SER A 111 20.50 -17.25 -31.35
N THR A 112 21.09 -17.60 -30.21
CA THR A 112 20.77 -18.85 -29.50
C THR A 112 21.00 -18.63 -28.00
N TRP A 113 19.92 -18.59 -27.21
CA TRP A 113 20.02 -18.64 -25.75
C TRP A 113 20.38 -20.08 -25.34
N PRO A 114 21.34 -20.31 -24.44
CA PRO A 114 21.71 -21.67 -24.09
C PRO A 114 20.58 -22.34 -23.30
N SER A 115 19.95 -23.33 -23.92
CA SER A 115 19.17 -24.35 -23.24
C SER A 115 20.06 -25.08 -22.24
N SER A 116 19.59 -25.09 -20.99
CA SER A 116 19.81 -26.09 -19.94
C SER A 116 21.07 -26.95 -20.03
N ASN A 117 22.05 -26.66 -19.18
CA ASN A 117 22.87 -27.70 -18.57
C ASN A 117 23.33 -27.29 -17.16
N GLY A 118 22.70 -27.89 -16.15
CA GLY A 118 23.42 -28.54 -15.05
C GLY A 118 24.28 -27.74 -14.07
N SER A 119 24.13 -26.42 -13.93
CA SER A 119 24.72 -25.70 -12.79
C SER A 119 23.64 -24.95 -12.01
N GLU A 120 23.62 -25.13 -10.70
CA GLU A 120 22.79 -24.40 -9.73
C GLU A 120 23.25 -22.93 -9.63
N GLY A 121 23.32 -22.24 -10.75
CA GLY A 121 23.60 -20.82 -10.83
C GLY A 121 22.34 -20.04 -10.49
N ARG A 122 22.40 -19.21 -9.44
CA ARG A 122 21.40 -18.17 -9.20
C ARG A 122 21.10 -17.46 -10.54
N PRO A 123 19.81 -17.27 -10.91
CA PRO A 123 19.48 -16.51 -12.10
C PRO A 123 20.16 -15.13 -12.02
N PRO A 124 20.64 -14.59 -13.16
CA PRO A 124 21.34 -13.31 -13.18
C PRO A 124 20.51 -12.25 -12.42
N LEU A 125 21.19 -11.52 -11.53
CA LEU A 125 20.62 -10.35 -10.84
C LEU A 125 19.97 -9.47 -11.91
N GLY A 126 18.63 -9.34 -11.87
CA GLY A 126 17.89 -8.57 -12.87
C GLY A 126 17.12 -9.36 -13.93
N PHE A 127 16.89 -10.68 -13.79
CA PHE A 127 15.98 -11.44 -14.66
C PHE A 127 14.86 -12.15 -13.89
N CYS A 128 13.68 -12.26 -14.52
CA CYS A 128 12.54 -13.00 -13.99
C CYS A 128 12.29 -14.27 -14.82
N VAL A 129 12.64 -15.43 -14.28
CA VAL A 129 12.44 -16.73 -14.96
C VAL A 129 10.95 -17.02 -15.21
N ARG A 130 10.05 -16.59 -14.32
CA ARG A 130 8.61 -16.83 -14.47
C ARG A 130 7.97 -15.97 -15.57
N CYS A 131 8.43 -14.72 -15.71
CA CYS A 131 7.92 -13.79 -16.71
C CYS A 131 8.76 -13.78 -18.00
N GLN A 132 9.91 -14.47 -18.01
CA GLN A 132 10.86 -14.50 -19.13
C GLN A 132 11.30 -13.09 -19.61
N MET A 133 11.52 -12.18 -18.66
CA MET A 133 11.87 -10.79 -18.95
C MET A 133 12.89 -10.23 -17.95
N GLY A 134 13.57 -9.16 -18.37
CA GLY A 134 14.43 -8.38 -17.49
C GLY A 134 13.62 -7.69 -16.37
N LYS A 135 14.23 -7.55 -15.20
CA LYS A 135 13.65 -6.85 -14.04
C LYS A 135 14.28 -5.46 -13.92
N PRO A 136 13.48 -4.39 -14.00
CA PRO A 136 13.90 -3.06 -13.58
C PRO A 136 14.40 -3.05 -12.13
N PRO A 137 15.19 -2.04 -11.74
CA PRO A 137 15.57 -1.86 -10.35
C PRO A 137 14.34 -1.89 -9.43
N ARG A 138 14.48 -2.53 -8.26
CA ARG A 138 13.40 -2.62 -7.23
C ARG A 138 12.14 -3.37 -7.68
N CYS A 139 12.18 -4.06 -8.83
CA CYS A 139 11.08 -4.87 -9.34
C CYS A 139 11.11 -6.29 -8.77
N HIS A 140 9.98 -6.79 -8.28
CA HIS A 140 9.84 -8.16 -7.79
C HIS A 140 8.66 -8.88 -8.45
N HIS A 141 8.73 -10.21 -8.56
CA HIS A 141 7.63 -11.02 -9.09
C HIS A 141 6.67 -11.38 -7.96
N CYS A 142 5.40 -10.99 -8.10
CA CYS A 142 4.35 -11.41 -7.19
C CYS A 142 3.71 -12.70 -7.69
N SER A 143 3.78 -13.77 -6.90
CA SER A 143 3.13 -15.05 -7.21
C SER A 143 1.61 -15.00 -7.12
N ILE A 144 1.02 -14.02 -6.44
CA ILE A 144 -0.44 -13.88 -6.38
C ILE A 144 -0.93 -13.15 -7.63
N CYS A 145 -0.28 -12.04 -8.00
CA CYS A 145 -0.60 -11.30 -9.21
C CYS A 145 -0.07 -11.96 -10.50
N GLN A 146 0.81 -12.97 -10.38
CA GLN A 146 1.46 -13.69 -11.49
C GLN A 146 2.20 -12.77 -12.48
N ARG A 147 2.81 -11.71 -11.96
CA ARG A 147 3.58 -10.74 -12.77
C ARG A 147 4.67 -10.05 -11.97
N CYS A 148 5.61 -9.44 -12.70
CA CYS A 148 6.56 -8.50 -12.15
C CYS A 148 5.90 -7.15 -11.86
N VAL A 149 6.11 -6.64 -10.64
CA VAL A 149 5.56 -5.38 -10.14
C VAL A 149 6.70 -4.40 -9.88
N LEU A 150 6.59 -3.19 -10.44
CA LEU A 150 7.58 -2.13 -10.29
C LEU A 150 7.59 -1.60 -8.85
N LYS A 151 8.79 -1.39 -8.29
CA LYS A 151 9.00 -0.97 -6.89
C LYS A 151 8.09 -1.71 -5.90
N MET A 152 7.98 -3.03 -6.07
CA MET A 152 7.05 -3.84 -5.31
C MET A 152 7.35 -3.72 -3.82
N ASP A 153 6.33 -3.37 -3.05
CA ASP A 153 6.41 -3.36 -1.59
C ASP A 153 5.84 -4.67 -1.05
N HIS A 154 4.56 -4.93 -1.26
CA HIS A 154 3.93 -6.19 -0.89
C HIS A 154 2.66 -6.48 -1.70
N HIS A 155 2.12 -7.68 -1.56
CA HIS A 155 0.75 -7.98 -1.98
C HIS A 155 -0.19 -7.80 -0.78
N CYS A 156 -1.18 -6.93 -0.90
CA CYS A 156 -2.09 -6.61 0.19
C CYS A 156 -3.45 -7.24 -0.04
N VAL A 157 -3.83 -8.15 0.84
CA VAL A 157 -5.11 -8.88 0.77
C VAL A 157 -6.32 -7.98 0.99
N TRP A 158 -6.18 -6.89 1.76
CA TRP A 158 -7.25 -5.94 2.08
C TRP A 158 -7.69 -5.07 0.90
N VAL A 159 -6.79 -4.86 -0.06
CA VAL A 159 -7.03 -4.11 -1.30
C VAL A 159 -7.03 -5.02 -2.53
N VAL A 160 -6.79 -6.32 -2.33
CA VAL A 160 -6.77 -7.35 -3.40
C VAL A 160 -5.84 -6.98 -4.55
N ASN A 161 -4.73 -6.32 -4.22
CA ASN A 161 -3.82 -5.76 -5.21
C ASN A 161 -2.41 -5.75 -4.64
N CYS A 162 -1.42 -5.70 -5.54
CA CYS A 162 -0.08 -5.35 -5.12
C CYS A 162 -0.01 -3.86 -4.80
N VAL A 163 0.87 -3.54 -3.86
CA VAL A 163 1.33 -2.18 -3.58
C VAL A 163 2.70 -2.03 -4.24
N GLY A 164 2.81 -1.09 -5.17
CA GLY A 164 4.01 -0.85 -5.98
C GLY A 164 4.15 0.62 -6.35
N ALA A 165 5.03 0.93 -7.30
CA ALA A 165 5.39 2.31 -7.67
C ALA A 165 4.17 3.21 -7.93
N CYS A 166 3.21 2.74 -8.72
CA CYS A 166 2.13 3.56 -9.26
C CYS A 166 0.93 3.73 -8.32
N ASN A 167 0.88 3.02 -7.19
CA ASN A 167 -0.21 3.11 -6.21
C ASN A 167 0.25 3.26 -4.75
N TYR A 168 1.55 3.32 -4.47
CA TYR A 168 2.06 3.41 -3.10
C TYR A 168 1.54 4.65 -2.35
N LYS A 169 1.48 5.81 -3.01
CA LYS A 169 0.89 7.02 -2.42
C LYS A 169 -0.56 6.79 -1.96
N PHE A 170 -1.37 6.15 -2.79
CA PHE A 170 -2.78 5.89 -2.49
C PHE A 170 -2.93 4.90 -1.33
N PHE A 171 -2.05 3.89 -1.27
CA PHE A 171 -1.97 2.99 -0.12
C PHE A 171 -1.64 3.73 1.18
N LEU A 172 -0.65 4.64 1.18
CA LEU A 172 -0.28 5.42 2.36
C LEU A 172 -1.41 6.34 2.83
N LEU A 173 -2.11 6.98 1.90
CA LEU A 173 -3.28 7.80 2.22
C LEU A 173 -4.44 6.96 2.73
N PHE A 174 -4.66 5.77 2.17
CA PHE A 174 -5.63 4.81 2.69
C PHE A 174 -5.30 4.42 4.14
N LEU A 175 -4.05 4.11 4.48
CA LEU A 175 -3.64 3.83 5.86
C LEU A 175 -3.89 5.04 6.78
N LEU A 176 -3.54 6.25 6.33
CA LEU A 176 -3.69 7.48 7.11
C LEU A 176 -5.17 7.76 7.40
N TYR A 177 -6.02 7.77 6.38
CA TYR A 177 -7.44 8.07 6.56
C TYR A 177 -8.17 6.97 7.31
N THR A 178 -7.79 5.69 7.14
CA THR A 178 -8.35 4.60 7.95
C THR A 178 -7.97 4.76 9.42
N PHE A 179 -6.72 5.12 9.72
CA PHE A 179 -6.31 5.40 11.10
C PHE A 179 -7.07 6.58 11.70
N LEU A 180 -7.22 7.69 10.96
CA LEU A 180 -7.94 8.87 11.42
C LEU A 180 -9.43 8.57 11.66
N GLU A 181 -10.08 7.88 10.72
CA GLU A 181 -11.49 7.49 10.83
C GLU A 181 -11.71 6.56 12.03
N THR A 182 -10.96 5.46 12.12
CA THR A 182 -11.10 4.48 13.21
C THR A 182 -10.77 5.07 14.59
N THR A 183 -9.80 6.00 14.66
CA THR A 183 -9.51 6.75 15.89
C THR A 183 -10.69 7.66 16.26
N MET A 184 -11.25 8.37 15.29
CA MET A 184 -12.41 9.23 15.53
C MET A 184 -13.61 8.42 15.99
N ASP A 185 -13.95 7.33 15.30
CA ASP A 185 -15.04 6.42 15.65
C ASP A 185 -14.88 5.87 17.08
N THR A 186 -13.66 5.47 17.44
CA THR A 186 -13.35 5.01 18.81
C THR A 186 -13.67 6.09 19.84
N LEU A 187 -13.23 7.33 19.61
CA LEU A 187 -13.49 8.46 20.52
C LEU A 187 -14.98 8.82 20.58
N LEU A 188 -15.68 8.78 19.44
CA LEU A 188 -17.10 9.12 19.34
C LEU A 188 -18.00 8.07 20.00
N LEU A 189 -17.63 6.79 19.92
CA LEU A 189 -18.36 5.67 20.50
C LEU A 189 -18.03 5.42 21.98
N LEU A 190 -16.90 5.92 22.49
CA LEU A 190 -16.45 5.68 23.87
C LEU A 190 -17.51 5.97 24.95
N PRO A 191 -18.26 7.09 24.92
CA PRO A 191 -19.29 7.34 25.94
C PRO A 191 -20.42 6.30 25.88
N SER A 192 -20.86 5.92 24.69
CA SER A 192 -21.90 4.90 24.49
C SER A 192 -21.40 3.51 24.91
N PHE A 193 -20.11 3.21 24.68
CA PHE A 193 -19.47 1.97 25.12
C PHE A 193 -19.33 1.89 26.65
N ILE A 194 -19.04 3.01 27.33
CA ILE A 194 -19.03 3.04 28.80
C ILE A 194 -20.46 2.85 29.34
N ASN A 195 -21.44 3.54 28.75
CA ASN A 195 -22.84 3.43 29.13
C ASN A 195 -23.41 2.02 28.91
N PHE A 196 -22.92 1.29 27.90
CA PHE A 196 -23.28 -0.12 27.68
C PHE A 196 -23.12 -0.97 28.94
N PHE A 197 -22.03 -0.84 29.70
CA PHE A 197 -21.83 -1.61 30.93
C PHE A 197 -22.80 -1.23 32.06
N SER A 198 -23.31 0.00 32.04
CA SER A 198 -24.33 0.48 32.98
C SER A 198 -25.73 0.00 32.57
N GLU A 199 -26.09 0.12 31.29
CA GLU A 199 -27.41 -0.22 30.76
C GLU A 199 -27.62 -1.74 30.63
N ALA A 200 -26.59 -2.50 30.30
CA ALA A 200 -26.64 -3.97 30.27
C ALA A 200 -27.03 -4.55 31.64
N LYS A 201 -26.65 -3.87 32.73
CA LYS A 201 -27.04 -4.22 34.09
C LYS A 201 -28.53 -3.94 34.39
N ASN A 202 -29.12 -2.99 33.68
CA ASN A 202 -30.47 -2.48 33.95
C ASN A 202 -31.53 -2.94 32.91
N HIS A 203 -31.13 -3.71 31.87
CA HIS A 203 -31.99 -4.22 30.79
C HIS A 203 -32.86 -3.16 30.09
N SER A 204 -32.40 -1.91 30.01
CA SER A 204 -33.20 -0.77 29.57
C SER A 204 -33.21 -0.49 28.05
N SER A 205 -32.31 -1.10 27.29
CA SER A 205 -32.06 -0.78 25.87
C SER A 205 -32.16 -2.01 24.97
N SER A 206 -32.38 -1.82 23.67
CA SER A 206 -32.51 -2.94 22.73
C SER A 206 -31.19 -3.74 22.66
N PRO A 207 -31.21 -5.08 22.81
CA PRO A 207 -29.97 -5.87 22.82
C PRO A 207 -29.14 -5.74 21.52
N GLY A 208 -29.82 -5.51 20.39
CA GLY A 208 -29.18 -5.38 19.08
C GLY A 208 -28.34 -4.12 18.91
N GLU A 209 -28.88 -2.95 19.29
CA GLU A 209 -28.15 -1.68 19.17
C GLU A 209 -26.93 -1.65 20.08
N LEU A 210 -27.07 -2.17 21.30
CA LEU A 210 -25.97 -2.34 22.24
C LEU A 210 -24.87 -3.25 21.69
N ALA A 211 -25.23 -4.37 21.06
CA ALA A 211 -24.27 -5.28 20.44
C ALA A 211 -23.51 -4.61 19.28
N VAL A 212 -24.20 -3.81 18.45
CA VAL A 212 -23.57 -3.10 17.33
C VAL A 212 -22.57 -2.05 17.84
N ILE A 213 -22.93 -1.25 18.84
CA ILE A 213 -22.02 -0.26 19.44
C ILE A 213 -20.78 -0.95 20.03
N PHE A 214 -20.96 -2.06 20.75
CA PHE A 214 -19.86 -2.81 21.32
C PHE A 214 -18.91 -3.35 20.24
N VAL A 215 -19.44 -4.03 19.22
CA VAL A 215 -18.65 -4.60 18.12
C VAL A 215 -17.94 -3.49 17.34
N ALA A 216 -18.63 -2.40 17.00
CA ALA A 216 -18.04 -1.27 16.29
C ALA A 216 -16.92 -0.62 17.09
N PHE A 217 -17.10 -0.41 18.40
CA PHE A 217 -16.05 0.17 19.25
C PHE A 217 -14.80 -0.71 19.29
N VAL A 218 -14.98 -2.02 19.56
CA VAL A 218 -13.85 -2.96 19.66
C VAL A 218 -13.10 -3.07 18.33
N LEU A 219 -13.83 -3.16 17.21
CA LEU A 219 -13.23 -3.23 15.88
C LEU A 219 -12.43 -1.95 15.55
N ASN A 220 -13.02 -0.77 15.75
CA ASN A 220 -12.36 0.50 15.46
C ASN A 220 -11.12 0.71 16.35
N LEU A 221 -11.18 0.37 17.63
CA LEU A 221 -10.03 0.44 18.53
C LEU A 221 -8.90 -0.49 18.07
N ALA A 222 -9.24 -1.74 17.72
CA ALA A 222 -8.25 -2.71 17.24
C ALA A 222 -7.58 -2.23 15.93
N PHE A 223 -8.35 -1.72 14.98
CA PHE A 223 -7.80 -1.16 13.74
C PHE A 223 -6.96 0.09 14.00
N ALA A 224 -7.42 1.03 14.83
CA ALA A 224 -6.66 2.25 15.14
C ALA A 224 -5.26 1.92 15.70
N LEU A 225 -5.17 0.98 16.65
CA LEU A 225 -3.90 0.55 17.23
C LEU A 225 -3.00 -0.17 16.22
N SER A 226 -3.57 -1.08 15.41
CA SER A 226 -2.81 -1.81 14.39
C SER A 226 -2.29 -0.89 13.28
N LEU A 227 -3.12 0.03 12.82
CA LEU A 227 -2.79 0.97 11.75
C LEU A 227 -1.78 2.03 12.18
N LEU A 228 -1.77 2.42 13.45
CA LEU A 228 -0.72 3.29 13.99
C LEU A 228 0.67 2.65 13.81
N CYS A 229 0.82 1.37 14.14
CA CYS A 229 2.07 0.63 13.93
C CYS A 229 2.46 0.57 12.44
N PHE A 230 1.49 0.30 11.57
CA PHE A 230 1.70 0.27 10.12
C PHE A 230 2.12 1.65 9.56
N LEU A 231 1.50 2.73 10.02
CA LEU A 231 1.86 4.09 9.63
C LEU A 231 3.28 4.46 10.05
N VAL A 232 3.69 4.10 11.28
CA VAL A 232 5.07 4.33 11.75
C VAL A 232 6.07 3.55 10.90
N MET A 233 5.78 2.28 10.62
CA MET A 233 6.64 1.42 9.80
C MET A 233 6.77 1.96 8.37
N HIS A 234 5.65 2.22 7.68
CA HIS A 234 5.68 2.77 6.32
C HIS A 234 6.22 4.20 6.26
N GLY A 235 6.00 5.02 7.30
CA GLY A 235 6.63 6.32 7.44
C GLY A 235 8.15 6.21 7.45
N SER A 236 8.70 5.26 8.20
CA SER A 236 10.15 4.96 8.18
C SER A 236 10.62 4.52 6.79
N LEU A 237 9.85 3.67 6.11
CA LEU A 237 10.17 3.22 4.75
C LEU A 237 10.23 4.39 3.75
N VAL A 238 9.24 5.29 3.80
CA VAL A 238 9.21 6.49 2.95
C VAL A 238 10.40 7.39 3.25
N PHE A 239 10.69 7.67 4.52
CA PHE A 239 11.79 8.57 4.88
C PHE A 239 13.19 8.00 4.60
N SER A 240 13.33 6.68 4.50
CA SER A 240 14.57 6.01 4.08
C SER A 240 14.59 5.59 2.61
N ASN A 241 13.54 5.88 1.84
CA ASN A 241 13.32 5.45 0.45
C ASN A 241 13.56 3.95 0.24
N THR A 242 13.03 3.14 1.15
CA THR A 242 13.08 1.67 1.08
C THR A 242 11.68 1.09 0.93
N THR A 243 11.58 -0.09 0.33
CA THR A 243 10.40 -0.97 0.38
C THR A 243 10.54 -1.98 1.53
N SER A 244 9.45 -2.62 1.92
CA SER A 244 9.51 -3.73 2.89
C SER A 244 10.40 -4.88 2.42
N ILE A 245 10.43 -5.17 1.11
CA ILE A 245 11.28 -6.23 0.55
C ILE A 245 12.77 -5.85 0.68
N GLU A 246 13.14 -4.61 0.33
CA GLU A 246 14.53 -4.15 0.44
C GLU A 246 15.02 -4.15 1.89
N VAL A 247 14.14 -3.86 2.86
CA VAL A 247 14.46 -3.96 4.28
C VAL A 247 14.72 -5.40 4.68
N TYR A 248 13.87 -6.32 4.23
CA TYR A 248 14.02 -7.74 4.51
C TYR A 248 15.28 -8.35 3.86
N GLU A 249 15.59 -7.96 2.63
CA GLU A 249 16.75 -8.46 1.86
C GLU A 249 18.08 -7.75 2.24
N LYS A 250 18.05 -6.77 3.14
CA LYS A 250 19.20 -5.94 3.46
C LYS A 250 20.38 -6.76 4.00
N LYS A 251 21.53 -6.66 3.32
CA LYS A 251 22.81 -7.18 3.83
C LYS A 251 23.42 -6.21 4.86
N LYS A 252 24.04 -6.77 5.90
CA LYS A 252 24.75 -5.98 6.93
C LYS A 252 25.86 -5.13 6.29
N GLY A 253 26.01 -3.89 6.75
CA GLY A 253 27.03 -2.96 6.28
C GLY A 253 26.69 -2.21 4.97
N VAL A 254 25.64 -2.61 4.23
CA VAL A 254 25.23 -1.93 3.00
C VAL A 254 24.38 -0.70 3.33
N ARG A 255 24.79 0.47 2.82
CA ARG A 255 24.02 1.71 2.92
C ARG A 255 22.84 1.71 1.96
N TRP A 256 21.80 2.47 2.27
CA TRP A 256 20.63 2.60 1.41
C TRP A 256 20.97 3.39 0.15
N LYS A 257 21.03 2.69 -1.00
CA LYS A 257 21.42 3.27 -2.30
C LYS A 257 20.50 4.42 -2.75
N TYR A 258 19.20 4.31 -2.48
CA TYR A 258 18.17 5.24 -2.93
C TYR A 258 17.82 6.32 -1.87
N ASP A 259 18.50 6.35 -0.73
CA ASP A 259 18.24 7.37 0.30
C ASP A 259 18.90 8.71 -0.10
N LEU A 260 18.07 9.68 -0.46
CA LEU A 260 18.45 11.02 -0.90
C LEU A 260 18.17 12.09 0.16
N GLY A 261 17.85 11.68 1.38
CA GLY A 261 17.39 12.55 2.46
C GLY A 261 15.87 12.67 2.54
N ARG A 262 15.36 12.85 3.76
CA ARG A 262 13.92 12.70 4.13
C ARG A 262 12.96 13.43 3.19
N ARG A 263 13.25 14.69 2.83
CA ARG A 263 12.37 15.49 1.97
C ARG A 263 12.33 14.96 0.54
N LYS A 264 13.49 14.73 -0.08
CA LYS A 264 13.57 14.19 -1.44
C LYS A 264 12.91 12.81 -1.50
N ASN A 265 13.16 11.96 -0.51
CA ASN A 265 12.54 10.62 -0.43
C ASN A 265 11.00 10.70 -0.35
N PHE A 266 10.47 11.66 0.42
CA PHE A 266 9.02 11.89 0.48
C PHE A 266 8.46 12.37 -0.88
N GLU A 267 9.13 13.31 -1.53
CA GLU A 267 8.74 13.84 -2.85
C GLU A 267 8.79 12.75 -3.94
N GLN A 268 9.65 11.73 -3.82
CA GLN A 268 9.66 10.55 -4.71
C GLN A 268 8.41 9.65 -4.59
N VAL A 269 7.55 9.89 -3.60
CA VAL A 269 6.28 9.18 -3.41
C VAL A 269 5.07 10.11 -3.57
N PHE A 270 5.13 11.31 -2.99
CA PHE A 270 3.99 12.22 -2.91
C PHE A 270 3.96 13.28 -4.03
N GLY A 271 5.06 13.44 -4.77
CA GLY A 271 5.26 14.53 -5.72
C GLY A 271 5.72 15.82 -5.04
N THR A 272 6.07 16.81 -5.86
CA THR A 272 6.56 18.12 -5.37
C THR A 272 5.43 19.07 -4.97
N LYS A 273 4.24 18.87 -5.53
CA LYS A 273 3.07 19.74 -5.27
C LYS A 273 2.42 19.44 -3.92
N LYS A 274 2.78 20.24 -2.91
CA LYS A 274 2.28 20.15 -1.52
C LYS A 274 0.76 20.11 -1.40
N ALA A 275 0.05 20.87 -2.25
CA ALA A 275 -1.41 20.92 -2.24
C ALA A 275 -2.07 19.55 -2.51
N LEU A 276 -1.36 18.63 -3.18
CA LEU A 276 -1.84 17.29 -3.52
C LEU A 276 -1.36 16.22 -2.54
N TRP A 277 -0.60 16.55 -1.49
CA TRP A 277 -0.03 15.55 -0.59
C TRP A 277 -1.11 14.75 0.16
N PHE A 278 -2.20 15.41 0.52
CA PHE A 278 -3.35 14.82 1.24
C PHE A 278 -4.51 14.46 0.32
N PHE A 279 -4.30 14.38 -0.99
CA PHE A 279 -5.31 13.90 -1.92
C PHE A 279 -4.76 12.71 -2.69
N PRO A 280 -5.60 11.70 -2.99
CA PRO A 280 -5.18 10.54 -3.79
C PRO A 280 -5.13 10.92 -5.27
N LEU A 281 -4.32 11.93 -5.58
CA LEU A 281 -4.06 12.49 -6.90
C LEU A 281 -2.55 12.68 -7.06
N LEU A 282 -2.06 12.47 -8.28
CA LEU A 282 -0.70 12.83 -8.68
C LEU A 282 -0.79 13.88 -9.78
N SER A 283 0.16 14.82 -9.78
CA SER A 283 0.25 15.82 -10.85
C SER A 283 0.86 15.18 -12.09
N GLU A 284 0.27 15.41 -13.26
CA GLU A 284 0.84 14.98 -14.55
C GLU A 284 2.29 15.48 -14.74
N GLU A 285 2.56 16.71 -14.30
CA GLU A 285 3.91 17.26 -14.29
C GLU A 285 4.89 16.45 -13.41
N ASP A 286 4.46 15.99 -12.23
CA ASP A 286 5.30 15.18 -11.35
C ASP A 286 5.50 13.78 -11.95
N LEU A 287 4.46 13.21 -12.58
CA LEU A 287 4.54 11.93 -13.29
C LEU A 287 5.55 11.98 -14.46
N GLY A 288 5.68 13.12 -15.14
CA GLY A 288 6.67 13.32 -16.20
C GLY A 288 8.09 13.61 -15.70
N LYS A 289 8.23 14.27 -14.53
CA LYS A 289 9.54 14.73 -14.01
C LYS A 289 10.20 13.79 -13.01
N ILE A 290 9.43 12.92 -12.34
CA ILE A 290 9.93 12.04 -11.27
C ILE A 290 9.87 10.59 -11.75
N PRO A 291 10.97 10.02 -12.27
CA PRO A 291 10.98 8.66 -12.83
C PRO A 291 10.53 7.58 -11.84
N ALA A 292 10.81 7.79 -10.55
CA ALA A 292 10.42 6.85 -9.49
C ALA A 292 8.91 6.68 -9.32
N LEU A 293 8.09 7.64 -9.76
CA LEU A 293 6.62 7.52 -9.73
C LEU A 293 6.11 6.53 -10.78
N GLN A 294 6.86 6.35 -11.88
CA GLN A 294 6.59 5.32 -12.89
C GLN A 294 7.25 3.98 -12.53
N GLY A 295 8.30 4.02 -11.70
CA GLY A 295 8.92 2.84 -11.10
C GLY A 295 9.96 2.13 -11.95
N LEU A 296 10.36 2.72 -13.08
CA LEU A 296 11.38 2.16 -13.98
C LEU A 296 12.80 2.55 -13.58
N GLU A 297 12.98 3.78 -13.10
CA GLU A 297 14.27 4.36 -12.75
C GLU A 297 14.18 5.07 -11.41
N PHE A 298 15.30 5.08 -10.67
CA PHE A 298 15.37 5.68 -9.34
C PHE A 298 16.70 6.40 -9.20
N PRO A 299 16.69 7.70 -8.85
CA PRO A 299 17.93 8.41 -8.54
C PRO A 299 18.62 7.76 -7.34
N THR A 300 19.92 7.58 -7.46
CA THR A 300 20.77 6.98 -6.44
C THR A 300 21.60 8.06 -5.77
N ARG A 301 22.13 7.75 -4.59
CA ARG A 301 22.93 8.71 -3.83
C ARG A 301 24.19 9.16 -4.58
N SER A 302 24.84 8.25 -5.31
CA SER A 302 26.01 8.58 -6.14
C SER A 302 25.66 9.59 -7.23
N ASP A 303 24.48 9.49 -7.83
CA ASP A 303 24.04 10.39 -8.92
C ASP A 303 23.82 11.83 -8.43
N VAL A 304 23.64 12.02 -7.12
CA VAL A 304 23.38 13.34 -6.50
C VAL A 304 24.64 13.93 -5.86
N GLU A 305 25.61 13.10 -5.52
CA GLU A 305 26.90 13.51 -4.94
C GLU A 305 27.99 13.75 -6.00
N ALA A 306 27.77 13.31 -7.25
CA ALA A 306 28.59 13.60 -8.43
C ALA A 306 28.26 14.99 -9.03
#